data_AF-A0A356KJ47-F1
#
_entry.id   AF-A0A356KJ47-F1
#
_cell.length_a   1.000
_cell.length_b   1.000
_cell.length_c   1.000
_cell.angle_alpha   90.00
_cell.angle_beta   90.00
_cell.angle_gamma   90.00
#
_symmetry.space_group_name_H-M   'P 1'
#
loop_
_entity.id
_entity.type
_entity.pdbx_description
1 polymer ?
#
loop_
_entity_poly.entity_id
_entity_poly.type
_entity_poly.pdbx_seq_one_letter_code
_entity_poly.pdbx_strand_id
1 'polypeptide(L)'
;RCAERRFFLRPSLETMHLLLYALGRALQGKRLALLVFSVQATHYHVVIADLSKPGHPSDLPLFFQHFNSMAARGLNQHLGRSESVWTQGSYHSLELWGEYSLLEQLLYAWIQPVKDGQAKSPYHWPGLTFQDPKTKDVVQFLPEGLGTTLTVSRPDFANYGGRRSPHRPPTDPIALKRWIRIRKREEERVKARHRATLRARAQGKRNKRQRGRKVPTLTRARQTQLLKDYMKAWREENRPVYRPRPSRSTLPQEVEIPIAVPPGFEHMDLEAMRQHFRKRLDEKIRQSLGKRDEDDLPPFEGNKAQVEADVAKTDPFAAAGPCWPNPKNKRRLDTRGLPKEERKEIVDGWWWFRGLYKGALSMREDGNREVAFPLGTYDLLRNHQVRIAGAPP
;
A
#
# COMPACT_ATOMS: atom_id res chain seq x y z
N ARG A 1 -5.58 0.82 -4.17
CA ARG A 1 -5.53 -0.66 -4.32
C ARG A 1 -4.17 -1.05 -4.92
N CYS A 2 -3.65 -2.22 -4.57
CA CYS A 2 -2.39 -2.74 -5.10
C CYS A 2 -2.46 -3.07 -6.60
N ALA A 3 -1.31 -3.04 -7.28
CA ALA A 3 -1.16 -3.53 -8.65
C ALA A 3 -1.60 -5.00 -8.73
N GLU A 4 -2.26 -5.39 -9.83
CA GLU A 4 -2.72 -6.77 -10.10
C GLU A 4 -3.56 -7.40 -8.97
N ARG A 5 -4.14 -6.61 -8.04
CA ARG A 5 -4.79 -7.10 -6.81
C ARG A 5 -3.90 -8.04 -5.97
N ARG A 6 -2.58 -7.84 -6.04
CA ARG A 6 -1.59 -8.61 -5.26
C ARG A 6 -1.67 -8.30 -3.78
N PHE A 7 -1.31 -9.27 -2.94
CA PHE A 7 -1.35 -9.15 -1.48
C PHE A 7 -0.17 -8.33 -0.90
N PHE A 8 0.26 -7.24 -1.56
CA PHE A 8 1.40 -6.42 -1.11
C PHE A 8 1.15 -5.64 0.18
N LEU A 9 -0.10 -5.56 0.65
CA LEU A 9 -0.49 -4.95 1.91
C LEU A 9 -0.91 -6.01 2.94
N ARG A 10 -0.58 -7.29 2.72
CA ARG A 10 -0.81 -8.40 3.68
C ARG A 10 -0.36 -7.98 5.07
N PRO A 11 -1.29 -7.77 6.03
CA PRO A 11 -0.92 -7.18 7.31
C PRO A 11 0.06 -8.06 8.10
N SER A 12 1.06 -7.42 8.66
CA SER A 12 2.01 -7.97 9.64
C SER A 12 2.56 -6.79 10.44
N LEU A 13 3.30 -7.06 11.51
CA LEU A 13 3.95 -6.02 12.31
C LEU A 13 4.85 -5.14 11.42
N GLU A 14 5.65 -5.75 10.54
CA GLU A 14 6.53 -5.04 9.61
C GLU A 14 5.75 -4.26 8.54
N THR A 15 4.73 -4.87 7.92
CA THR A 15 3.87 -4.16 6.95
C THR A 15 3.24 -2.93 7.59
N MET A 16 2.67 -3.06 8.79
CA MET A 16 1.96 -1.97 9.45
C MET A 16 2.89 -0.92 10.05
N HIS A 17 4.04 -1.29 10.63
CA HIS A 17 5.06 -0.34 11.09
C HIS A 17 5.57 0.52 9.94
N LEU A 18 5.77 -0.10 8.78
CA LEU A 18 6.19 0.59 7.57
C LEU A 18 5.13 1.56 7.04
N LEU A 19 3.84 1.18 7.10
CA LEU A 19 2.71 1.98 6.65
C LEU A 19 2.35 3.12 7.61
N LEU A 20 2.29 2.88 8.92
CA LEU A 20 1.95 3.93 9.90
C LEU A 20 3.04 5.01 9.94
N TYR A 21 4.33 4.65 9.87
CA TYR A 21 5.38 5.66 9.76
C TYR A 21 5.26 6.50 8.45
N ALA A 22 4.92 5.85 7.33
CA ALA A 22 4.64 6.55 6.08
C ALA A 22 3.38 7.43 6.15
N LEU A 23 2.39 7.06 6.97
CA LEU A 23 1.15 7.81 7.22
C LEU A 23 1.43 9.08 8.03
N GLY A 24 2.16 9.00 9.14
CA GLY A 24 2.57 10.18 9.92
C GLY A 24 3.43 11.14 9.10
N ARG A 25 4.42 10.63 8.35
CA ARG A 25 5.18 11.45 7.38
C ARG A 25 4.30 12.06 6.28
N ALA A 26 3.21 11.41 5.89
CA ALA A 26 2.27 11.95 4.91
C ALA A 26 1.39 13.06 5.48
N LEU A 27 0.94 12.96 6.74
CA LEU A 27 0.11 13.97 7.41
C LEU A 27 0.88 15.23 7.80
N GLN A 28 2.12 15.07 8.29
CA GLN A 28 2.90 16.20 8.83
C GLN A 28 2.94 17.40 7.87
N GLY A 29 2.61 18.58 8.42
CA GLY A 29 2.57 19.87 7.72
C GLY A 29 1.36 20.09 6.80
N LYS A 30 0.25 19.34 6.95
CA LYS A 30 -0.96 19.49 6.11
C LYS A 30 -2.21 19.78 6.93
N ARG A 31 -3.16 20.48 6.31
CA ARG A 31 -4.49 20.80 6.85
C ARG A 31 -5.45 19.62 6.72
N LEU A 32 -5.11 18.45 7.29
CA LEU A 32 -5.89 17.23 7.16
C LEU A 32 -6.10 16.56 8.52
N ALA A 33 -7.36 16.38 8.92
CA ALA A 33 -7.74 15.61 10.10
C ALA A 33 -7.99 14.15 9.70
N LEU A 34 -7.13 13.23 10.16
CA LEU A 34 -7.31 11.80 9.91
C LEU A 34 -8.31 11.20 10.90
N LEU A 35 -9.41 10.65 10.41
CA LEU A 35 -10.45 10.02 11.22
C LEU A 35 -10.25 8.50 11.28
N VAL A 36 -10.00 7.85 10.13
CA VAL A 36 -9.78 6.40 10.04
C VAL A 36 -8.68 6.09 9.04
N PHE A 37 -7.78 5.18 9.42
CA PHE A 37 -6.93 4.42 8.50
C PHE A 37 -7.18 2.92 8.75
N SER A 38 -7.30 2.13 7.67
CA SER A 38 -7.70 0.72 7.74
C SER A 38 -7.07 -0.05 6.57
N VAL A 39 -6.30 -1.11 6.85
CA VAL A 39 -5.51 -1.84 5.82
C VAL A 39 -6.02 -3.25 5.59
N GLN A 40 -6.28 -3.60 4.34
CA GLN A 40 -6.62 -4.93 3.84
C GLN A 40 -5.45 -5.47 3.00
N ALA A 41 -5.36 -6.79 2.80
CA ALA A 41 -4.20 -7.38 2.12
C ALA A 41 -3.93 -6.84 0.69
N THR A 42 -4.94 -6.30 0.01
CA THR A 42 -4.85 -5.74 -1.36
C THR A 42 -5.09 -4.23 -1.47
N HIS A 43 -5.47 -3.55 -0.39
CA HIS A 43 -5.84 -2.13 -0.42
C HIS A 43 -5.89 -1.52 0.99
N TYR A 44 -6.14 -0.22 1.08
CA TYR A 44 -6.46 0.44 2.34
C TYR A 44 -7.66 1.35 2.11
N HIS A 45 -8.38 1.63 3.18
CA HIS A 45 -9.35 2.71 3.29
C HIS A 45 -8.76 3.80 4.20
N VAL A 46 -9.10 5.04 3.89
CA VAL A 46 -8.76 6.20 4.70
C VAL A 46 -9.93 7.17 4.68
N VAL A 47 -10.26 7.74 5.83
CA VAL A 47 -11.29 8.78 5.99
C VAL A 47 -10.62 9.98 6.62
N ILE A 48 -10.65 11.11 5.93
CA ILE A 48 -9.97 12.36 6.29
C ILE A 48 -10.95 13.51 6.10
N ALA A 49 -11.02 14.44 7.05
CA ALA A 49 -11.60 15.75 6.82
C ALA A 49 -10.52 16.72 6.33
N ASP A 50 -10.79 17.47 5.25
CA ASP A 50 -9.92 18.53 4.78
C ASP A 50 -10.24 19.82 5.56
N LEU A 51 -9.21 20.42 6.16
CA LEU A 51 -9.30 21.64 6.97
C LEU A 51 -8.87 22.88 6.19
N SER A 52 -8.76 22.77 4.86
CA SER A 52 -8.51 23.91 3.98
C SER A 52 -9.75 24.80 3.88
N LYS A 53 -9.56 26.10 4.08
CA LYS A 53 -10.64 27.10 3.96
C LYS A 53 -11.23 27.09 2.54
N PRO A 54 -12.52 27.48 2.37
CA PRO A 54 -13.10 27.73 1.05
C PRO A 54 -12.21 28.63 0.19
N GLY A 55 -12.04 28.29 -1.09
CA GLY A 55 -11.14 29.00 -2.02
C GLY A 55 -9.65 28.67 -1.90
N HIS A 56 -9.21 27.90 -0.89
CA HIS A 56 -7.82 27.46 -0.76
C HIS A 56 -7.58 26.05 -1.32
N PRO A 57 -6.33 25.72 -1.71
CA PRO A 57 -5.99 24.38 -2.21
C PRO A 57 -6.06 23.29 -1.14
N SER A 58 -6.70 22.18 -1.50
CA SER A 58 -6.69 20.93 -0.73
C SER A 58 -5.29 20.33 -0.60
N ASP A 59 -4.92 19.89 0.60
CA ASP A 59 -3.70 19.11 0.84
C ASP A 59 -3.85 17.60 0.52
N LEU A 60 -5.09 17.14 0.25
CA LEU A 60 -5.41 15.72 0.08
C LEU A 60 -4.63 15.04 -1.08
N PRO A 61 -4.44 15.67 -2.27
CA PRO A 61 -3.61 15.09 -3.32
C PRO A 61 -2.14 14.92 -2.90
N LEU A 62 -1.60 15.89 -2.13
CA LEU A 62 -0.22 15.86 -1.64
C LEU A 62 -0.02 14.79 -0.56
N PHE A 63 -1.02 14.60 0.31
CA PHE A 63 -1.07 13.49 1.26
C PHE A 63 -1.04 12.14 0.53
N PHE A 64 -1.96 11.91 -0.42
CA PHE A 64 -1.99 10.65 -1.15
C PHE A 64 -0.73 10.44 -1.99
N GLN A 65 -0.18 11.48 -2.62
CA GLN A 65 1.09 11.39 -3.33
C GLN A 65 2.21 10.98 -2.37
N HIS A 66 2.40 11.68 -1.25
CA HIS A 66 3.49 11.40 -0.31
C HIS A 66 3.36 10.02 0.34
N PHE A 67 2.17 9.66 0.84
CA PHE A 67 1.88 8.37 1.44
C PHE A 67 2.15 7.21 0.49
N ASN A 68 1.49 7.19 -0.68
CA ASN A 68 1.62 6.11 -1.64
C ASN A 68 3.05 5.99 -2.17
N SER A 69 3.76 7.12 -2.32
CA SER A 69 5.16 7.19 -2.75
C SER A 69 6.13 6.60 -1.70
N MET A 70 5.96 6.94 -0.42
CA MET A 70 6.75 6.36 0.68
C MET A 70 6.45 4.87 0.89
N ALA A 71 5.16 4.52 1.03
CA ALA A 71 4.71 3.15 1.21
C ALA A 71 5.17 2.25 0.06
N ALA A 72 5.10 2.71 -1.19
CA ALA A 72 5.57 1.95 -2.34
C ALA A 72 7.07 1.62 -2.26
N ARG A 73 7.92 2.58 -1.88
CA ARG A 73 9.37 2.34 -1.72
C ARG A 73 9.65 1.37 -0.59
N GLY A 74 9.03 1.56 0.57
CA GLY A 74 9.23 0.69 1.73
C GLY A 74 8.76 -0.75 1.48
N LEU A 75 7.53 -0.94 0.99
CA LEU A 75 6.96 -2.27 0.70
C LEU A 75 7.80 -3.02 -0.36
N ASN A 76 8.30 -2.33 -1.39
CA ASN A 76 9.22 -2.93 -2.36
C ASN A 76 10.54 -3.39 -1.72
N GLN A 77 11.10 -2.64 -0.77
CA GLN A 77 12.33 -3.05 -0.07
C GLN A 77 12.08 -4.29 0.80
N HIS A 78 11.00 -4.27 1.60
CA HIS A 78 10.52 -5.33 2.49
C HIS A 78 10.21 -6.64 1.72
N LEU A 79 9.42 -6.56 0.65
CA LEU A 79 9.02 -7.68 -0.20
C LEU A 79 10.07 -8.07 -1.26
N GLY A 80 11.24 -7.43 -1.29
CA GLY A 80 12.33 -7.86 -2.17
C GLY A 80 12.21 -7.48 -3.66
N ARG A 81 11.41 -6.46 -3.97
CA ARG A 81 10.79 -6.22 -5.29
C ARG A 81 11.09 -4.81 -5.86
N SER A 82 10.82 -4.60 -7.15
CA SER A 82 10.75 -3.31 -7.85
C SER A 82 9.39 -3.15 -8.57
N GLU A 83 9.22 -2.13 -9.41
CA GLU A 83 7.95 -1.78 -10.09
C GLU A 83 6.87 -1.23 -9.15
N SER A 84 5.71 -0.84 -9.71
CA SER A 84 4.63 -0.24 -8.93
C SER A 84 4.14 -1.15 -7.80
N VAL A 85 3.76 -0.55 -6.68
CA VAL A 85 2.96 -1.22 -5.63
C VAL A 85 1.46 -1.03 -5.88
N TRP A 86 1.08 0.05 -6.56
CA TRP A 86 -0.30 0.49 -6.75
C TRP A 86 -0.81 0.21 -8.16
N THR A 87 -2.13 0.04 -8.29
CA THR A 87 -2.77 0.03 -9.61
C THR A 87 -2.46 1.32 -10.38
N GLN A 88 -2.43 1.24 -11.70
CA GLN A 88 -2.42 2.46 -12.53
C GLN A 88 -3.72 3.26 -12.33
N GLY A 89 -3.65 4.56 -12.60
CA GLY A 89 -4.70 5.54 -12.32
C GLY A 89 -4.57 6.19 -10.93
N SER A 90 -5.54 7.04 -10.59
CA SER A 90 -5.61 7.73 -9.28
C SER A 90 -6.39 6.91 -8.24
N TYR A 91 -6.40 7.40 -6.99
CA TYR A 91 -7.15 6.82 -5.89
C TYR A 91 -8.67 7.01 -6.04
N HIS A 92 -9.43 6.20 -5.29
CA HIS A 92 -10.88 6.37 -5.22
C HIS A 92 -11.24 7.38 -4.12
N SER A 93 -11.30 8.66 -4.47
CA SER A 93 -12.00 9.65 -3.63
C SER A 93 -13.52 9.44 -3.68
N LEU A 94 -14.15 9.59 -2.52
CA LEU A 94 -15.59 9.70 -2.29
C LEU A 94 -15.77 10.84 -1.28
N GLU A 95 -16.51 11.87 -1.67
CA GLU A 95 -16.79 13.07 -0.89
C GLU A 95 -18.04 12.83 -0.04
N LEU A 96 -18.00 13.18 1.25
CA LEU A 96 -19.00 12.77 2.24
C LEU A 96 -19.79 13.98 2.71
N TRP A 97 -21.09 14.01 2.40
CA TRP A 97 -21.99 15.10 2.74
C TRP A 97 -22.98 14.68 3.83
N GLY A 98 -22.96 15.40 4.95
CA GLY A 98 -23.76 15.12 6.14
C GLY A 98 -23.18 14.02 7.06
N GLU A 99 -23.49 14.12 8.36
CA GLU A 99 -23.07 13.18 9.41
C GLU A 99 -23.39 11.72 9.07
N TYR A 100 -24.54 11.46 8.44
CA TYR A 100 -24.96 10.10 8.08
C TYR A 100 -24.01 9.47 7.04
N SER A 101 -23.61 10.21 6.01
CA SER A 101 -22.63 9.74 5.01
C SER A 101 -21.26 9.49 5.65
N LEU A 102 -20.86 10.35 6.59
CA LEU A 102 -19.63 10.19 7.36
C LEU A 102 -19.67 8.93 8.24
N LEU A 103 -20.68 8.79 9.10
CA LEU A 103 -20.91 7.62 9.97
C LEU A 103 -20.89 6.32 9.16
N GLU A 104 -21.64 6.24 8.06
CA GLU A 104 -21.69 5.03 7.23
C GLU A 104 -20.35 4.72 6.56
N GLN A 105 -19.55 5.72 6.19
CA GLN A 105 -18.23 5.51 5.59
C GLN A 105 -17.17 5.13 6.63
N LEU A 106 -17.27 5.65 7.87
CA LEU A 106 -16.46 5.20 9.01
C LEU A 106 -16.74 3.72 9.32
N LEU A 107 -18.01 3.36 9.50
CA LEU A 107 -18.48 1.99 9.70
C LEU A 107 -18.01 1.05 8.57
N TYR A 108 -18.12 1.50 7.31
CA TYR A 108 -17.64 0.76 6.14
C TYR A 108 -16.12 0.51 6.17
N ALA A 109 -15.32 1.51 6.54
CA ALA A 109 -13.86 1.39 6.62
C ALA A 109 -13.40 0.44 7.74
N TRP A 110 -14.12 0.39 8.87
CA TRP A 110 -13.86 -0.57 9.95
C TRP A 110 -14.27 -2.00 9.57
N ILE A 111 -15.49 -2.22 9.09
CA ILE A 111 -16.07 -3.57 8.99
C ILE A 111 -15.50 -4.47 7.86
N GLN A 112 -14.72 -3.92 6.93
CA GLN A 112 -14.28 -4.65 5.73
C GLN A 112 -13.69 -6.07 5.97
N PRO A 113 -12.87 -6.36 7.00
CA PRO A 113 -12.40 -7.72 7.27
C PRO A 113 -13.53 -8.73 7.57
N VAL A 114 -14.61 -8.30 8.23
CA VAL A 114 -15.77 -9.16 8.53
C VAL A 114 -16.60 -9.38 7.27
N LYS A 115 -16.90 -8.29 6.55
CA LYS A 115 -17.68 -8.34 5.31
C LYS A 115 -17.02 -9.21 4.24
N ASP A 116 -15.70 -9.07 4.06
CA ASP A 116 -14.92 -9.86 3.10
C ASP A 116 -14.67 -11.31 3.58
N GLY A 117 -15.20 -11.72 4.74
CA GLY A 117 -15.11 -13.09 5.26
C GLY A 117 -13.74 -13.48 5.82
N GLN A 118 -12.95 -12.52 6.29
CA GLN A 118 -11.57 -12.69 6.73
C GLN A 118 -11.42 -12.72 8.26
N ALA A 119 -12.48 -12.36 9.00
CA ALA A 119 -12.53 -12.37 10.47
C ALA A 119 -13.98 -12.38 10.99
N LYS A 120 -14.24 -12.89 12.21
CA LYS A 120 -15.54 -12.71 12.91
C LYS A 120 -15.78 -11.26 13.36
N SER A 121 -14.70 -10.49 13.54
CA SER A 121 -14.69 -9.18 14.19
C SER A 121 -13.52 -8.35 13.65
N PRO A 122 -13.64 -7.02 13.47
CA PRO A 122 -12.52 -6.18 13.05
C PRO A 122 -11.36 -6.20 14.06
N TYR A 123 -11.65 -6.41 15.35
CA TYR A 123 -10.69 -6.57 16.43
C TYR A 123 -9.85 -7.88 16.33
N HIS A 124 -10.23 -8.82 15.45
CA HIS A 124 -9.43 -10.01 15.16
C HIS A 124 -8.48 -9.83 13.96
N TRP A 125 -8.55 -8.68 13.26
CA TRP A 125 -7.68 -8.42 12.12
C TRP A 125 -6.24 -8.12 12.61
N PRO A 126 -5.17 -8.62 11.94
CA PRO A 126 -3.81 -8.59 12.50
C PRO A 126 -3.02 -7.36 12.04
N GLY A 127 -2.26 -6.72 12.94
CA GLY A 127 -1.57 -5.47 12.62
C GLY A 127 -0.62 -4.97 13.71
N LEU A 128 -0.26 -3.69 13.67
CA LEU A 128 0.67 -3.11 14.65
C LEU A 128 -0.06 -2.84 15.97
N THR A 129 0.24 -3.60 17.00
CA THR A 129 -0.06 -3.18 18.37
C THR A 129 0.60 -1.83 18.67
N PHE A 130 -0.17 -0.83 19.13
CA PHE A 130 0.37 0.15 20.09
C PHE A 130 1.09 -0.65 21.20
N GLN A 131 2.27 -0.19 21.66
CA GLN A 131 3.33 -0.85 22.50
C GLN A 131 3.75 -0.05 23.75
N ASP A 132 3.00 0.99 24.16
CA ASP A 132 3.04 1.46 25.57
C ASP A 132 2.46 0.31 26.44
N PRO A 133 3.00 -0.09 27.61
CA PRO A 133 3.22 -1.53 27.84
C PRO A 133 2.16 -2.50 28.45
N LYS A 134 0.88 -2.31 28.80
CA LYS A 134 -0.29 -1.49 28.37
C LYS A 134 -0.89 -1.82 26.98
N THR A 135 -1.12 -0.80 26.14
CA THR A 135 -1.85 -0.70 24.87
C THR A 135 -1.80 -1.88 23.87
N LYS A 136 -2.87 -2.04 23.06
CA LYS A 136 -3.06 -2.81 21.77
C LYS A 136 -4.31 -2.23 21.08
N ASP A 137 -4.70 -2.46 19.81
CA ASP A 137 -4.23 -3.22 18.64
C ASP A 137 -4.48 -2.33 17.38
N VAL A 138 -3.60 -2.27 16.36
CA VAL A 138 -3.80 -1.36 15.20
C VAL A 138 -3.44 -1.94 13.81
N VAL A 139 -4.44 -2.54 13.16
CA VAL A 139 -4.57 -2.49 11.69
C VAL A 139 -5.53 -1.41 11.21
N GLN A 140 -6.39 -0.97 12.12
CA GLN A 140 -7.52 -0.10 11.89
C GLN A 140 -7.61 0.90 13.04
N PHE A 141 -7.87 2.16 12.72
CA PHE A 141 -8.15 3.19 13.71
C PHE A 141 -9.62 3.07 14.09
N LEU A 142 -9.92 2.14 14.99
CA LEU A 142 -11.26 1.81 15.50
C LEU A 142 -11.81 2.95 16.40
N PRO A 143 -13.13 2.97 16.74
CA PRO A 143 -13.75 4.06 17.49
C PRO A 143 -12.97 4.50 18.73
N GLU A 144 -12.45 3.56 19.51
CA GLU A 144 -11.68 3.80 20.74
C GLU A 144 -10.40 4.63 20.51
N GLY A 145 -9.86 4.64 19.29
CA GLY A 145 -8.70 5.44 18.90
C GLY A 145 -9.02 6.91 18.60
N LEU A 146 -10.29 7.29 18.43
CA LEU A 146 -10.67 8.69 18.17
C LEU A 146 -10.22 9.60 19.32
N GLY A 147 -9.70 10.78 18.98
CA GLY A 147 -9.14 11.74 19.94
C GLY A 147 -7.76 11.38 20.50
N THR A 148 -7.08 10.36 19.98
CA THR A 148 -5.73 9.96 20.43
C THR A 148 -4.64 10.34 19.43
N THR A 149 -3.37 10.35 19.86
CA THR A 149 -2.21 10.51 18.98
C THR A 149 -1.32 9.26 19.06
N LEU A 150 -0.96 8.71 17.90
CA LEU A 150 -0.14 7.50 17.78
C LEU A 150 1.28 7.89 17.33
N THR A 151 2.28 7.69 18.19
CA THR A 151 3.70 7.92 17.87
C THR A 151 4.31 6.66 17.25
N VAL A 152 4.99 6.82 16.11
CA VAL A 152 5.65 5.72 15.37
C VAL A 152 7.13 6.02 15.19
N SER A 153 7.99 5.20 15.78
CA SER A 153 9.42 5.19 15.49
C SER A 153 9.71 4.73 14.06
N ARG A 154 10.80 5.19 13.46
CA ARG A 154 11.20 4.88 12.08
C ARG A 154 11.69 3.43 11.99
N PRO A 155 11.04 2.53 11.22
CA PRO A 155 11.49 1.14 11.13
C PRO A 155 12.87 0.99 10.47
N ASP A 156 13.87 0.54 11.24
CA ASP A 156 15.26 0.32 10.78
C ASP A 156 15.38 -0.66 9.61
N PHE A 157 14.49 -1.67 9.57
CA PHE A 157 14.46 -2.66 8.50
C PHE A 157 13.93 -2.08 7.17
N ALA A 158 13.18 -0.97 7.22
CA ALA A 158 12.56 -0.37 6.05
C ALA A 158 13.60 0.44 5.23
N ASN A 159 13.14 1.00 4.12
CA ASN A 159 13.87 2.08 3.45
C ASN A 159 12.91 2.87 2.54
N TYR A 160 12.73 4.14 2.85
CA TYR A 160 11.84 5.05 2.12
C TYR A 160 12.54 5.89 1.04
N GLY A 161 13.82 5.62 0.73
CA GLY A 161 14.59 6.40 -0.27
C GLY A 161 15.61 5.58 -1.06
N GLY A 162 15.99 6.08 -2.24
CA GLY A 162 17.00 5.47 -3.10
C GLY A 162 16.60 4.12 -3.74
N ARG A 163 17.50 3.57 -4.57
CA ARG A 163 17.29 2.30 -5.27
C ARG A 163 17.58 1.10 -4.35
N ARG A 164 16.83 0.01 -4.50
CA ARG A 164 17.07 -1.27 -3.82
C ARG A 164 18.34 -1.94 -4.35
N SER A 165 19.24 -2.36 -3.47
CA SER A 165 20.34 -3.26 -3.86
C SER A 165 19.77 -4.66 -4.19
N PRO A 166 20.08 -5.26 -5.36
CA PRO A 166 19.67 -6.64 -5.68
C PRO A 166 20.19 -7.72 -4.73
N HIS A 167 21.17 -7.35 -3.89
CA HIS A 167 21.81 -8.24 -2.91
C HIS A 167 21.25 -8.05 -1.49
N ARG A 168 20.52 -6.96 -1.21
CA ARG A 168 19.75 -6.81 0.06
C ARG A 168 18.74 -7.96 0.14
N PRO A 169 18.70 -8.74 1.24
CA PRO A 169 17.63 -9.71 1.44
C PRO A 169 16.27 -9.00 1.60
N PRO A 170 15.15 -9.62 1.23
CA PRO A 170 13.82 -9.20 1.70
C PRO A 170 13.73 -9.39 3.22
N THR A 171 12.81 -8.67 3.87
CA THR A 171 12.53 -8.88 5.31
C THR A 171 11.20 -9.57 5.58
N ASP A 172 10.26 -9.62 4.62
CA ASP A 172 9.14 -10.56 4.72
C ASP A 172 9.65 -12.03 4.63
N PRO A 173 9.23 -12.93 5.54
CA PRO A 173 9.67 -14.34 5.52
C PRO A 173 9.35 -15.12 4.24
N ILE A 174 8.23 -14.84 3.56
CA ILE A 174 7.86 -15.55 2.31
C ILE A 174 8.71 -15.06 1.15
N ALA A 175 8.88 -13.74 1.03
CA ALA A 175 9.78 -13.09 0.08
C ALA A 175 11.23 -13.52 0.29
N LEU A 176 11.71 -13.63 1.53
CA LEU A 176 13.05 -14.12 1.84
C LEU A 176 13.25 -15.57 1.36
N LYS A 177 12.31 -16.48 1.68
CA LYS A 177 12.30 -17.86 1.17
C LYS A 177 12.28 -17.89 -0.37
N ARG A 178 11.49 -17.03 -1.02
CA ARG A 178 11.42 -16.87 -2.49
C ARG A 178 12.74 -16.37 -3.08
N TRP A 179 13.36 -15.35 -2.49
CA TRP A 179 14.63 -14.76 -2.94
C TRP A 179 15.79 -15.75 -2.81
N ILE A 180 15.89 -16.48 -1.69
CA ILE A 180 16.87 -17.56 -1.52
C ILE A 180 16.67 -18.64 -2.59
N ARG A 181 15.42 -19.04 -2.89
CA ARG A 181 15.08 -20.02 -3.94
C ARG A 181 15.49 -19.53 -5.34
N ILE A 182 15.26 -18.25 -5.65
CA ILE A 182 15.66 -17.63 -6.93
C ILE A 182 17.19 -17.62 -7.05
N ARG A 183 17.91 -17.13 -6.04
CA ARG A 183 19.39 -17.09 -6.04
C ARG A 183 20.04 -18.48 -6.10
N LYS A 184 19.45 -19.50 -5.48
CA LYS A 184 19.90 -20.90 -5.64
C LYS A 184 19.69 -21.42 -7.07
N ARG A 185 18.55 -21.11 -7.71
CA ARG A 185 18.28 -21.49 -9.12
C ARG A 185 19.18 -20.76 -10.12
N GLU A 186 19.49 -19.50 -9.88
CA GLU A 186 20.48 -18.71 -10.63
C GLU A 186 21.86 -19.36 -10.57
N GLU A 187 22.35 -19.67 -9.37
CA GLU A 187 23.66 -20.28 -9.16
C GLU A 187 23.78 -21.68 -9.81
N GLU A 188 22.77 -22.55 -9.67
CA GLU A 188 22.77 -23.86 -10.32
C GLU A 188 22.71 -23.77 -11.86
N ARG A 189 22.02 -22.76 -12.43
CA ARG A 189 22.03 -22.49 -13.89
C ARG A 189 23.43 -22.11 -14.37
N VAL A 190 24.11 -21.20 -13.67
CA VAL A 190 25.49 -20.76 -14.01
C VAL A 190 26.48 -21.93 -13.89
N LYS A 191 26.40 -22.68 -12.79
CA LYS A 191 27.19 -23.89 -12.50
C LYS A 191 26.96 -25.00 -13.54
N ALA A 192 25.72 -25.20 -14.00
CA ALA A 192 25.40 -26.14 -15.07
C ALA A 192 25.97 -25.69 -16.42
N ARG A 193 25.81 -24.41 -16.79
CA ARG A 193 26.38 -23.83 -18.03
C ARG A 193 27.89 -23.99 -18.06
N HIS A 194 28.60 -23.59 -17.00
CA HIS A 194 30.05 -23.72 -16.94
C HIS A 194 30.51 -25.20 -16.94
N ARG A 195 29.79 -26.10 -16.26
CA ARG A 195 30.05 -27.55 -16.32
C ARG A 195 29.90 -28.09 -17.74
N ALA A 196 28.92 -27.63 -18.52
CA ALA A 196 28.78 -27.99 -19.93
C ALA A 196 29.96 -27.47 -20.78
N THR A 197 30.38 -26.22 -20.58
CA THR A 197 31.57 -25.65 -21.23
C THR A 197 32.85 -26.45 -20.93
N LEU A 198 33.06 -26.88 -19.68
CA LEU A 198 34.20 -27.72 -19.30
C LEU A 198 34.15 -29.11 -19.94
N ARG A 199 32.97 -29.74 -20.02
CA ARG A 199 32.76 -31.02 -20.74
C ARG A 199 33.08 -30.89 -22.22
N ALA A 200 32.56 -29.86 -22.89
CA ALA A 200 32.85 -29.57 -24.31
C ALA A 200 34.35 -29.33 -24.54
N ARG A 201 35.02 -28.55 -23.66
CA ARG A 201 36.48 -28.32 -23.71
C ARG A 201 37.27 -29.61 -23.51
N ALA A 202 36.82 -30.53 -22.65
CA ALA A 202 37.45 -31.82 -22.43
C ALA A 202 37.31 -32.74 -23.67
N GLN A 203 36.13 -32.84 -24.26
CA GLN A 203 35.91 -33.61 -25.48
C GLN A 203 36.68 -33.01 -26.68
N GLY A 204 36.69 -31.69 -26.85
CA GLY A 204 37.50 -31.02 -27.87
C GLY A 204 39.01 -31.31 -27.73
N LYS A 205 39.52 -31.47 -26.51
CA LYS A 205 40.90 -31.95 -26.27
C LYS A 205 41.07 -33.44 -26.59
N ARG A 206 40.10 -34.30 -26.25
CA ARG A 206 40.12 -35.74 -26.61
C ARG A 206 40.20 -35.92 -28.13
N ASN A 207 39.34 -35.24 -28.88
CA ASN A 207 39.31 -35.28 -30.34
C ASN A 207 40.64 -34.78 -30.94
N LYS A 208 41.27 -33.74 -30.37
CA LYS A 208 42.59 -33.27 -30.79
C LYS A 208 43.70 -34.30 -30.53
N ARG A 209 43.68 -35.02 -29.40
CA ARG A 209 44.62 -36.13 -29.12
C ARG A 209 44.43 -37.31 -30.08
N GLN A 210 43.18 -37.66 -30.43
CA GLN A 210 42.89 -38.71 -31.42
C GLN A 210 43.41 -38.34 -32.82
N ARG A 211 43.46 -37.04 -33.17
CA ARG A 211 44.10 -36.51 -34.39
C ARG A 211 45.59 -36.19 -34.18
N GLY A 212 46.31 -36.97 -33.38
CA GLY A 212 47.76 -36.88 -33.16
C GLY A 212 48.29 -35.62 -32.45
N ARG A 213 47.47 -34.61 -32.15
CA ARG A 213 47.96 -33.34 -31.58
C ARG A 213 48.31 -33.49 -30.09
N LYS A 214 49.56 -33.17 -29.74
CA LYS A 214 50.06 -33.10 -28.36
C LYS A 214 49.33 -32.00 -27.56
N VAL A 215 48.26 -32.35 -26.84
CA VAL A 215 47.52 -31.43 -25.95
C VAL A 215 47.22 -32.08 -24.58
N PRO A 216 47.40 -31.36 -23.46
CA PRO A 216 47.33 -31.95 -22.12
C PRO A 216 45.89 -32.27 -21.68
N THR A 217 45.67 -33.48 -21.17
CA THR A 217 44.35 -33.99 -20.74
C THR A 217 43.67 -33.09 -19.72
N LEU A 218 42.37 -32.82 -19.89
CA LEU A 218 41.56 -32.09 -18.91
C LEU A 218 40.83 -33.08 -17.99
N THR A 219 41.53 -33.54 -16.94
CA THR A 219 41.05 -34.58 -16.00
C THR A 219 39.78 -34.18 -15.26
N ARG A 220 39.00 -35.16 -14.76
CA ARG A 220 37.81 -34.90 -13.94
C ARG A 220 38.13 -34.02 -12.72
N ALA A 221 39.24 -34.30 -12.02
CA ALA A 221 39.71 -33.49 -10.90
C ALA A 221 39.98 -32.02 -11.29
N ARG A 222 40.69 -31.77 -12.40
CA ARG A 222 40.95 -30.39 -12.86
C ARG A 222 39.69 -29.68 -13.35
N GLN A 223 38.72 -30.39 -13.92
CA GLN A 223 37.39 -29.82 -14.23
C GLN A 223 36.64 -29.42 -12.94
N THR A 224 36.64 -30.27 -11.92
CA THR A 224 36.04 -29.95 -10.62
C THR A 224 36.69 -28.73 -9.97
N GLN A 225 38.02 -28.63 -10.02
CA GLN A 225 38.72 -27.46 -9.46
C GLN A 225 38.40 -26.18 -10.25
N LEU A 226 38.50 -26.20 -11.58
CA LEU A 226 38.14 -25.02 -12.40
C LEU A 226 36.69 -24.57 -12.18
N LEU A 227 35.76 -25.50 -11.94
CA LEU A 227 34.38 -25.18 -11.58
C LEU A 227 34.28 -24.58 -10.16
N LYS A 228 35.06 -25.05 -9.17
CA LYS A 228 35.13 -24.43 -7.84
C LYS A 228 35.68 -23.00 -7.95
N ASP A 229 36.80 -22.82 -8.65
CA ASP A 229 37.49 -21.54 -8.83
C ASP A 229 36.55 -20.52 -9.49
N TYR A 230 35.90 -20.90 -10.60
CA TYR A 230 34.92 -20.06 -11.30
C TYR A 230 33.69 -19.72 -10.43
N MET A 231 33.13 -20.71 -9.72
CA MET A 231 31.97 -20.46 -8.85
C MET A 231 32.33 -19.70 -7.56
N LYS A 232 33.61 -19.58 -7.20
CA LYS A 232 34.06 -18.65 -6.15
C LYS A 232 34.00 -17.22 -6.67
N ALA A 233 34.75 -16.92 -7.73
CA ALA A 233 34.80 -15.57 -8.33
C ALA A 233 33.41 -15.06 -8.75
N TRP A 234 32.59 -15.93 -9.37
CA TRP A 234 31.22 -15.56 -9.75
C TRP A 234 30.35 -15.17 -8.54
N ARG A 235 30.49 -15.82 -7.38
CA ARG A 235 29.74 -15.44 -6.17
C ARG A 235 30.25 -14.14 -5.56
N GLU A 236 31.56 -13.89 -5.60
CA GLU A 236 32.16 -12.66 -5.08
C GLU A 236 31.67 -11.43 -5.87
N GLU A 237 31.54 -11.56 -7.19
CA GLU A 237 30.98 -10.55 -8.10
C GLU A 237 29.43 -10.44 -8.03
N ASN A 238 28.70 -11.56 -8.17
CA ASN A 238 27.25 -11.54 -8.43
C ASN A 238 26.40 -11.77 -7.17
N ARG A 239 27.01 -12.25 -6.08
CA ARG A 239 26.36 -12.50 -4.78
C ARG A 239 27.16 -11.93 -3.58
N PRO A 240 27.70 -10.69 -3.65
CA PRO A 240 28.38 -10.08 -2.51
C PRO A 240 27.47 -10.01 -1.28
N VAL A 241 28.05 -10.24 -0.10
CA VAL A 241 27.33 -10.16 1.17
C VAL A 241 26.86 -8.72 1.38
N TYR A 242 25.53 -8.52 1.39
CA TYR A 242 24.96 -7.21 1.66
C TYR A 242 25.29 -6.77 3.10
N ARG A 243 26.14 -5.75 3.21
CA ARG A 243 26.36 -5.03 4.46
C ARG A 243 25.42 -3.81 4.47
N PRO A 244 24.57 -3.62 5.50
CA PRO A 244 23.82 -2.39 5.65
C PRO A 244 24.80 -1.22 5.79
N ARG A 245 24.49 -0.10 5.13
CA ARG A 245 25.21 1.18 5.30
C ARG A 245 24.46 2.03 6.31
N PRO A 246 25.14 2.88 7.11
CA PRO A 246 24.48 3.87 7.97
C PRO A 246 23.46 4.69 7.18
N SER A 247 22.29 4.91 7.78
CA SER A 247 21.18 5.59 7.13
C SER A 247 21.46 7.09 7.00
N ARG A 248 21.72 7.57 5.77
CA ARG A 248 21.78 9.00 5.44
C ARG A 248 20.38 9.62 5.27
N SER A 249 19.36 9.05 5.91
CA SER A 249 17.97 9.49 5.77
C SER A 249 17.67 10.65 6.70
N THR A 250 17.35 11.80 6.12
CA THR A 250 16.87 13.02 6.80
C THR A 250 15.42 12.93 7.28
N LEU A 251 14.76 11.77 7.11
CA LEU A 251 13.43 11.54 7.68
C LEU A 251 13.52 11.43 9.21
N PRO A 252 12.63 12.08 9.98
CA PRO A 252 12.59 12.02 11.45
C PRO A 252 12.71 10.62 12.04
N GLN A 253 13.29 10.51 13.23
CA GLN A 253 13.35 9.22 13.94
C GLN A 253 11.96 8.75 14.40
N GLU A 254 11.03 9.68 14.65
CA GLU A 254 9.65 9.38 15.03
C GLU A 254 8.66 10.28 14.28
N VAL A 255 7.40 9.85 14.20
CA VAL A 255 6.28 10.66 13.69
C VAL A 255 5.04 10.48 14.55
N GLU A 256 4.25 11.53 14.64
CA GLU A 256 2.94 11.51 15.28
C GLU A 256 1.83 11.32 14.24
N ILE A 257 0.77 10.64 14.64
CA ILE A 257 -0.45 10.44 13.87
C ILE A 257 -1.63 10.81 14.77
N PRO A 258 -2.10 12.07 14.74
CA PRO A 258 -3.33 12.45 15.44
C PRO A 258 -4.53 11.79 14.77
N ILE A 259 -5.34 11.09 15.55
CA ILE A 259 -6.62 10.49 15.16
C ILE A 259 -7.71 11.47 15.61
N ALA A 260 -8.18 12.29 14.69
CA ALA A 260 -9.12 13.36 14.98
C ALA A 260 -10.54 12.87 15.29
N VAL A 261 -11.31 13.71 15.98
CA VAL A 261 -12.74 13.54 16.22
C VAL A 261 -13.52 13.77 14.91
N PRO A 262 -14.51 12.94 14.54
CA PRO A 262 -15.36 13.16 13.38
C PRO A 262 -16.23 14.42 13.54
N PRO A 263 -16.26 15.34 12.56
CA PRO A 263 -17.08 16.55 12.65
C PRO A 263 -18.59 16.25 12.59
N GLY A 264 -19.40 17.10 13.22
CA GLY A 264 -20.84 16.93 13.44
C GLY A 264 -21.20 16.25 14.77
N PHE A 265 -20.21 15.67 15.47
CA PHE A 265 -20.40 14.96 16.74
C PHE A 265 -19.94 15.79 17.95
N GLU A 266 -19.68 17.10 17.79
CA GLU A 266 -19.19 18.02 18.82
C GLU A 266 -20.19 18.22 19.99
N HIS A 267 -21.44 17.78 19.82
CA HIS A 267 -22.47 17.78 20.85
C HIS A 267 -22.37 16.59 21.83
N MET A 268 -21.47 15.64 21.58
CA MET A 268 -21.15 14.53 22.49
C MET A 268 -19.77 14.73 23.12
N ASP A 269 -19.59 14.27 24.36
CA ASP A 269 -18.22 14.08 24.87
C ASP A 269 -17.50 12.94 24.12
N LEU A 270 -16.17 12.93 24.21
CA LEU A 270 -15.32 11.99 23.47
C LEU A 270 -15.66 10.53 23.75
N GLU A 271 -16.04 10.18 24.99
CA GLU A 271 -16.27 8.80 25.40
C GLU A 271 -17.70 8.35 25.08
N ALA A 272 -18.71 9.21 25.27
CA ALA A 272 -20.05 8.98 24.75
C ALA A 272 -20.04 8.80 23.21
N MET A 273 -19.26 9.60 22.49
CA MET A 273 -19.11 9.50 21.04
C MET A 273 -18.44 8.17 20.63
N ARG A 274 -17.36 7.76 21.32
CA ARG A 274 -16.72 6.45 21.11
C ARG A 274 -17.72 5.31 21.28
N GLN A 275 -18.50 5.35 22.36
CA GLN A 275 -19.51 4.33 22.67
C GLN A 275 -20.67 4.34 21.67
N HIS A 276 -21.07 5.51 21.15
CA HIS A 276 -22.01 5.63 20.02
C HIS A 276 -21.48 4.89 18.78
N PHE A 277 -20.28 5.23 18.31
CA PHE A 277 -19.68 4.57 17.14
C PHE A 277 -19.47 3.07 17.37
N ARG A 278 -19.08 2.67 18.59
CA ARG A 278 -18.92 1.26 19.00
C ARG A 278 -20.22 0.47 18.83
N LYS A 279 -21.31 0.97 19.43
CA LYS A 279 -22.66 0.37 19.33
C LYS A 279 -23.13 0.23 17.89
N ARG A 280 -22.89 1.25 17.04
CA ARG A 280 -23.23 1.22 15.61
C ARG A 280 -22.35 0.23 14.83
N LEU A 281 -21.09 0.04 15.20
CA LEU A 281 -20.20 -0.96 14.63
C LEU A 281 -20.64 -2.39 14.98
N ASP A 282 -21.02 -2.67 16.23
CA ASP A 282 -21.53 -3.99 16.66
C ASP A 282 -22.89 -4.35 16.04
N GLU A 283 -23.72 -3.35 15.73
CA GLU A 283 -24.92 -3.53 14.91
C GLU A 283 -24.57 -3.88 13.46
N LYS A 284 -23.63 -3.15 12.84
CA LYS A 284 -23.16 -3.40 11.48
C LYS A 284 -22.49 -4.77 11.34
N ILE A 285 -21.77 -5.23 12.37
CA ILE A 285 -21.16 -6.57 12.45
C ILE A 285 -22.24 -7.64 12.42
N ARG A 286 -23.27 -7.55 13.27
CA ARG A 286 -24.39 -8.50 13.27
C ARG A 286 -25.13 -8.54 11.93
N GLN A 287 -25.41 -7.38 11.34
CA GLN A 287 -26.00 -7.28 9.98
C GLN A 287 -25.11 -7.95 8.91
N SER A 288 -23.79 -7.78 9.00
CA SER A 288 -22.85 -8.32 8.01
C SER A 288 -22.55 -9.81 8.20
N LEU A 289 -22.74 -10.37 9.40
CA LEU A 289 -22.69 -11.81 9.65
C LEU A 289 -23.99 -12.47 9.19
N GLY A 290 -25.15 -12.01 9.67
CA GLY A 290 -26.45 -12.56 9.25
C GLY A 290 -26.65 -12.52 7.74
N LYS A 291 -26.21 -11.44 7.07
CA LYS A 291 -26.24 -11.40 5.60
C LYS A 291 -25.35 -12.45 4.91
N ARG A 292 -24.21 -12.84 5.51
CA ARG A 292 -23.39 -13.93 4.95
C ARG A 292 -24.06 -15.28 5.09
N ASP A 293 -24.78 -15.47 6.19
CA ASP A 293 -25.58 -16.67 6.45
C ASP A 293 -26.79 -16.73 5.48
N GLU A 294 -27.42 -15.59 5.17
CA GLU A 294 -28.43 -15.45 4.09
C GLU A 294 -27.88 -15.71 2.68
N ASP A 295 -26.63 -15.27 2.40
CA ASP A 295 -25.96 -15.45 1.10
C ASP A 295 -25.32 -16.86 0.94
N ASP A 296 -25.59 -17.81 1.86
CA ASP A 296 -24.98 -19.17 1.95
C ASP A 296 -23.44 -19.16 1.86
N LEU A 297 -22.81 -18.14 2.47
CA LEU A 297 -21.36 -17.99 2.49
C LEU A 297 -20.78 -18.67 3.73
N PRO A 298 -19.68 -19.45 3.61
CA PRO A 298 -19.14 -20.21 4.72
C PRO A 298 -18.83 -19.30 5.93
N PRO A 299 -19.20 -19.70 7.16
CA PRO A 299 -18.92 -18.93 8.35
C PRO A 299 -17.41 -18.86 8.55
N PHE A 300 -16.87 -17.66 8.79
CA PHE A 300 -15.48 -17.55 9.20
C PHE A 300 -15.40 -17.96 10.67
N GLU A 301 -15.02 -19.20 10.98
CA GLU A 301 -15.05 -19.68 12.36
C GLU A 301 -13.89 -19.20 13.24
N GLY A 302 -12.80 -18.75 12.64
CA GLY A 302 -11.52 -18.50 13.31
C GLY A 302 -11.55 -17.43 14.43
N ASN A 303 -10.77 -17.70 15.48
CA ASN A 303 -10.38 -16.70 16.48
C ASN A 303 -9.24 -15.79 15.96
N LYS A 304 -8.83 -14.79 16.74
CA LYS A 304 -7.75 -13.85 16.35
C LYS A 304 -6.45 -14.55 15.93
N ALA A 305 -6.01 -15.57 16.67
CA ALA A 305 -4.79 -16.32 16.36
C ALA A 305 -4.90 -17.11 15.03
N GLN A 306 -6.09 -17.60 14.67
CA GLN A 306 -6.33 -18.22 13.36
C GLN A 306 -6.28 -17.18 12.23
N VAL A 307 -6.88 -15.99 12.40
CA VAL A 307 -6.78 -14.89 11.43
C VAL A 307 -5.31 -14.48 11.24
N GLU A 308 -4.57 -14.29 12.33
CA GLU A 308 -3.12 -14.02 12.32
C GLU A 308 -2.35 -15.10 11.54
N ALA A 309 -2.64 -16.38 11.80
CA ALA A 309 -1.99 -17.49 11.12
C ALA A 309 -2.32 -17.55 9.62
N ASP A 310 -3.55 -17.29 9.20
CA ASP A 310 -3.96 -17.36 7.79
C ASP A 310 -3.49 -16.14 6.98
N VAL A 311 -3.48 -14.95 7.59
CA VAL A 311 -2.80 -13.79 7.01
C VAL A 311 -1.29 -14.05 6.93
N ALA A 312 -0.64 -14.63 7.95
CA ALA A 312 0.79 -14.96 7.89
C ALA A 312 1.13 -16.01 6.80
N LYS A 313 0.23 -16.97 6.52
CA LYS A 313 0.35 -17.95 5.43
C LYS A 313 0.17 -17.34 4.04
N THR A 314 -0.55 -16.22 3.92
CA THR A 314 -0.89 -15.58 2.63
C THR A 314 0.39 -15.13 1.91
N ASP A 315 0.61 -15.64 0.69
CA ASP A 315 1.73 -15.22 -0.16
C ASP A 315 1.52 -13.77 -0.64
N PRO A 316 2.38 -12.78 -0.27
CA PRO A 316 2.23 -11.40 -0.72
C PRO A 316 2.33 -11.22 -2.24
N PHE A 317 2.79 -12.24 -2.98
CA PHE A 317 2.82 -12.26 -4.44
C PHE A 317 1.66 -13.02 -5.08
N ALA A 318 0.79 -13.69 -4.31
CA ALA A 318 -0.49 -14.13 -4.83
C ALA A 318 -1.41 -12.92 -5.08
N ALA A 319 -2.52 -13.13 -5.79
CA ALA A 319 -3.47 -12.09 -6.15
C ALA A 319 -4.90 -12.54 -5.85
N ALA A 320 -5.76 -11.59 -5.45
CA ALA A 320 -7.16 -11.85 -5.13
C ALA A 320 -8.05 -12.06 -6.38
N GLY A 321 -7.55 -12.76 -7.41
CA GLY A 321 -8.24 -12.97 -8.68
C GLY A 321 -8.49 -11.69 -9.50
N PRO A 322 -9.10 -11.83 -10.70
CA PRO A 322 -9.59 -10.68 -11.47
C PRO A 322 -10.70 -9.93 -10.73
N CYS A 323 -10.98 -8.70 -11.14
CA CYS A 323 -12.10 -7.93 -10.62
C CYS A 323 -12.62 -7.01 -11.73
N TRP A 324 -13.82 -7.33 -12.22
CA TRP A 324 -14.47 -6.52 -13.23
C TRP A 324 -14.88 -5.16 -12.63
N PRO A 325 -14.54 -4.03 -13.27
CA PRO A 325 -14.88 -2.71 -12.75
C PRO A 325 -16.39 -2.49 -12.88
N ASN A 326 -17.14 -2.54 -11.78
CA ASN A 326 -18.57 -2.23 -11.79
C ASN A 326 -18.77 -0.74 -12.17
N PRO A 327 -19.32 -0.42 -13.36
CA PRO A 327 -19.43 0.97 -13.82
C PRO A 327 -20.45 1.78 -13.01
N LYS A 328 -21.44 1.11 -12.39
CA LYS A 328 -22.48 1.75 -11.56
C LYS A 328 -21.91 2.24 -10.22
N ASN A 329 -20.78 1.72 -9.77
CA ASN A 329 -20.18 2.04 -8.46
C ASN A 329 -19.07 3.11 -8.55
N LYS A 330 -19.24 4.10 -9.44
CA LYS A 330 -18.33 5.25 -9.65
C LYS A 330 -18.80 6.53 -8.93
N ARG A 331 -19.62 6.40 -7.88
CA ARG A 331 -20.09 7.57 -7.10
C ARG A 331 -18.89 8.32 -6.52
N ARG A 332 -18.88 9.64 -6.70
CA ARG A 332 -17.86 10.55 -6.14
C ARG A 332 -18.40 11.43 -5.01
N LEU A 333 -19.71 11.48 -4.89
CA LEU A 333 -20.45 12.09 -3.79
C LEU A 333 -21.19 10.98 -3.06
N ASP A 334 -21.17 11.00 -1.73
CA ASP A 334 -22.13 10.32 -0.88
C ASP A 334 -22.93 11.37 -0.12
N THR A 335 -24.23 11.37 -0.36
CA THR A 335 -25.17 12.40 0.13
C THR A 335 -26.35 11.72 0.86
N ARG A 336 -26.10 10.55 1.45
CA ARG A 336 -27.09 9.79 2.23
C ARG A 336 -27.46 10.56 3.50
N GLY A 337 -28.74 10.51 3.88
CA GLY A 337 -29.30 11.25 5.00
C GLY A 337 -29.78 12.68 4.66
N LEU A 338 -29.25 13.31 3.61
CA LEU A 338 -29.67 14.66 3.22
C LEU A 338 -31.06 14.71 2.56
N PRO A 339 -31.81 15.82 2.69
CA PRO A 339 -33.04 16.12 1.94
C PRO A 339 -32.91 15.99 0.42
N LYS A 340 -34.06 15.91 -0.29
CA LYS A 340 -34.07 15.72 -1.75
C LYS A 340 -33.42 16.88 -2.51
N GLU A 341 -33.68 18.12 -2.10
CA GLU A 341 -33.24 19.30 -2.86
C GLU A 341 -31.76 19.64 -2.61
N GLU A 342 -31.24 19.53 -1.38
CA GLU A 342 -29.80 19.61 -1.10
C GLU A 342 -28.99 18.57 -1.91
N ARG A 343 -29.48 17.32 -1.94
CA ARG A 343 -28.86 16.25 -2.75
C ARG A 343 -28.83 16.59 -4.24
N LYS A 344 -29.83 17.32 -4.74
CA LYS A 344 -29.88 17.79 -6.11
C LYS A 344 -28.85 18.90 -6.33
N GLU A 345 -28.84 19.92 -5.47
CA GLU A 345 -27.91 21.06 -5.53
C GLU A 345 -26.44 20.60 -5.56
N ILE A 346 -26.05 19.71 -4.65
CA ILE A 346 -24.68 19.16 -4.56
C ILE A 346 -24.32 18.39 -5.84
N VAL A 347 -25.26 17.60 -6.40
CA VAL A 347 -25.03 16.82 -7.63
C VAL A 347 -24.97 17.70 -8.87
N ASP A 348 -25.85 18.70 -8.98
CA ASP A 348 -25.90 19.64 -10.10
C ASP A 348 -24.66 20.54 -10.11
N GLY A 349 -24.24 21.05 -8.95
CA GLY A 349 -22.98 21.80 -8.78
C GLY A 349 -21.73 21.00 -9.13
N TRP A 350 -21.69 19.71 -8.77
CA TRP A 350 -20.61 18.80 -9.16
C TRP A 350 -20.58 18.55 -10.68
N TRP A 351 -21.75 18.38 -11.31
CA TRP A 351 -21.82 18.26 -12.77
C TRP A 351 -21.43 19.56 -13.49
N TRP A 352 -21.84 20.72 -12.97
CA TRP A 352 -21.45 22.04 -13.47
C TRP A 352 -19.93 22.22 -13.43
N PHE A 353 -19.28 21.95 -12.29
CA PHE A 353 -17.82 21.98 -12.16
C PHE A 353 -17.13 21.06 -13.19
N ARG A 354 -17.68 19.85 -13.41
CA ARG A 354 -17.16 18.90 -14.41
C ARG A 354 -17.37 19.36 -15.85
N GLY A 355 -18.43 20.11 -16.12
CA GLY A 355 -18.67 20.79 -17.40
C GLY A 355 -17.58 21.82 -17.67
N LEU A 356 -17.37 22.76 -16.75
CA LEU A 356 -16.33 23.77 -16.84
C LEU A 356 -14.93 23.15 -16.96
N TYR A 357 -14.62 22.13 -16.16
CA TYR A 357 -13.34 21.41 -16.21
C TYR A 357 -13.09 20.82 -17.60
N LYS A 358 -14.10 20.16 -18.19
CA LYS A 358 -13.99 19.57 -19.53
C LYS A 358 -13.84 20.62 -20.62
N GLY A 359 -14.58 21.73 -20.55
CA GLY A 359 -14.47 22.83 -21.50
C GLY A 359 -13.06 23.44 -21.49
N ALA A 360 -12.55 23.77 -20.29
CA ALA A 360 -11.19 24.28 -20.13
C ALA A 360 -10.11 23.27 -20.55
N LEU A 361 -10.32 21.97 -20.32
CA LEU A 361 -9.42 20.92 -20.78
C LEU A 361 -9.39 20.84 -22.31
N SER A 362 -10.55 20.77 -22.98
CA SER A 362 -10.62 20.74 -24.45
C SER A 362 -9.89 21.93 -25.05
N MET A 363 -10.23 23.15 -24.63
CA MET A 363 -9.57 24.37 -25.11
C MET A 363 -8.04 24.31 -24.96
N ARG A 364 -7.52 23.69 -23.90
CA ARG A 364 -6.07 23.54 -23.68
C ARG A 364 -5.43 22.42 -24.51
N GLU A 365 -6.17 21.35 -24.79
CA GLU A 365 -5.77 20.28 -25.72
C GLU A 365 -5.79 20.80 -27.17
N ASP A 366 -6.76 21.66 -27.51
CA ASP A 366 -6.89 22.45 -28.74
C ASP A 366 -5.84 23.59 -28.83
N GLY A 367 -4.95 23.71 -27.84
CA GLY A 367 -3.76 24.57 -27.86
C GLY A 367 -3.83 25.87 -27.04
N ASN A 368 -5.01 26.29 -26.56
CA ASN A 368 -5.17 27.51 -25.78
C ASN A 368 -4.49 27.37 -24.39
N ARG A 369 -3.30 27.97 -24.23
CA ARG A 369 -2.56 27.95 -22.96
C ARG A 369 -3.10 28.92 -21.91
N GLU A 370 -3.82 29.95 -22.36
CA GLU A 370 -4.30 31.07 -21.57
C GLU A 370 -5.61 30.77 -20.81
N VAL A 371 -6.28 29.66 -21.15
CA VAL A 371 -7.57 29.26 -20.59
C VAL A 371 -7.51 29.06 -19.06
N ALA A 372 -8.49 29.63 -18.38
CA ALA A 372 -8.67 29.48 -16.94
C ALA A 372 -9.52 28.23 -16.63
N PHE A 373 -8.98 27.36 -15.77
CA PHE A 373 -9.71 26.22 -15.23
C PHE A 373 -10.60 26.66 -14.04
N PRO A 374 -11.71 25.94 -13.74
CA PRO A 374 -12.55 26.29 -12.60
C PRO A 374 -11.82 26.17 -11.26
N LEU A 375 -12.25 26.98 -10.28
CA LEU A 375 -11.82 26.90 -8.88
C LEU A 375 -11.93 25.44 -8.37
N GLY A 376 -10.91 24.96 -7.63
CA GLY A 376 -10.79 23.54 -7.24
C GLY A 376 -9.73 22.76 -8.01
N THR A 377 -9.23 23.27 -9.14
CA THR A 377 -8.26 22.58 -10.01
C THR A 377 -6.78 22.78 -9.63
N TYR A 378 -6.50 23.11 -8.37
CA TYR A 378 -5.22 23.68 -7.90
C TYR A 378 -3.95 22.86 -8.20
N ASP A 379 -4.05 21.53 -8.36
CA ASP A 379 -2.90 20.71 -8.76
C ASP A 379 -2.41 21.04 -10.19
N LEU A 380 -3.33 21.47 -11.08
CA LEU A 380 -2.98 21.94 -12.42
C LEU A 380 -2.24 23.29 -12.38
N LEU A 381 -2.61 24.20 -11.48
CA LEU A 381 -1.86 25.45 -11.26
C LEU A 381 -0.43 25.13 -10.81
N ARG A 382 -0.29 24.22 -9.82
CA ARG A 382 1.00 23.85 -9.23
C ARG A 382 1.93 23.08 -10.19
N ASN A 383 1.40 22.09 -10.91
CA ASN A 383 2.21 21.13 -11.68
C ASN A 383 2.23 21.43 -13.19
N HIS A 384 1.27 22.21 -13.69
CA HIS A 384 1.09 22.48 -15.13
C HIS A 384 0.94 23.98 -15.46
N GLN A 385 1.08 24.87 -14.47
CA GLN A 385 1.07 26.33 -14.63
C GLN A 385 -0.18 26.81 -15.42
N VAL A 386 -1.36 26.28 -15.06
CA VAL A 386 -2.65 26.72 -15.64
C VAL A 386 -3.22 27.89 -14.83
N ARG A 387 -3.93 28.82 -15.48
CA ARG A 387 -4.73 29.82 -14.77
C ARG A 387 -5.93 29.15 -14.11
N ILE A 388 -6.36 29.65 -12.96
CA ILE A 388 -7.57 29.23 -12.27
C ILE A 388 -8.49 30.44 -12.07
N ALA A 389 -9.74 30.30 -12.49
CA ALA A 389 -10.75 31.35 -12.34
C ALA A 389 -11.04 31.60 -10.85
N GLY A 390 -10.90 32.85 -10.41
CA GLY A 390 -11.18 33.25 -9.03
C GLY A 390 -10.11 32.86 -7.99
N ALA A 391 -8.98 32.29 -8.40
CA ALA A 391 -7.84 32.16 -7.50
C ALA A 391 -7.16 33.54 -7.32
N PRO A 392 -6.72 33.90 -6.09
CA PRO A 392 -5.82 35.04 -5.91
C PRO A 392 -4.47 34.80 -6.62
N PRO A 393 -3.78 35.87 -7.05
CA PRO A 393 -2.51 35.79 -7.80
C PRO A 393 -1.34 35.21 -6.98
#